data_AF-A9UKI5-F1
#
_entry.id   AF-A9UKI5-F1
#
_cell.length_a   1.000
_cell.length_b   1.000
_cell.length_c   1.000
_cell.angle_alpha   90.00
_cell.angle_beta   90.00
_cell.angle_gamma   90.00
#
_symmetry.space_group_name_H-M   'P 1'
#
loop_
_entity.id
_entity.type
_entity.pdbx_description
1 polymer ?
#
loop_
_entity_poly.entity_id
_entity_poly.type
_entity_poly.pdbx_seq_one_letter_code
_entity_poly.pdbx_strand_id
1 'polypeptide(L)'
;KDLVEMCRGVQHHTRGLFLRTFLSEMVKDKLPEEGSEYNGWGGNVGDAVDFILTNFIEMNKLWVRMQHQIVGREKEKREKERKDLSTLVGKNLQRLSQVEVDIETYKRDVLPRILEQIVQCGDRIAQQYLMEIVIQVRSLAFPDEFHLQTLGPLLTTCGQLNSEVDLRPIITSLIDRLAMHILNQSDRALKYTPGPTDIYHVLYNHVTGVFTERGHVHVSNILAIMSSLARFALRTYNDQPQYVDEVLLYCHQAMEKADKTYAYYVKYTFSAYRTIDELMELLHIPVDMYRNILHVLRLENYGKLFAPLDFNNRKTMSLDIIENILEHGTTLPDAENVAKLLELLNPLLVDAAEPNTAYEASPKFVEDLNLLSRVLHMFQAASIEDGFGILIAIKKKYDEGGMKRQRHTLIPLTFKALRLIQDIRKQQASDAEWEKKVRRVTKFVHDAPRRVLINSHNHSQRSVQLTSLGLYVQAAIEADQCKLNEFAYDFMTQAYTVYEDDIAESREQFDSIRLIIGALQAMKNFDDESYDTLITKTAQHSSRLLKKPDQCR
;
A
#
# COMPACT_ATOMS: atom_id res chain seq x y z
N LYS A 1 29.85 41.16 23.61
CA LYS A 1 30.35 41.19 22.20
C LYS A 1 31.86 40.95 22.16
N ASP A 2 32.66 41.71 22.92
CA ASP A 2 34.13 41.61 22.96
C ASP A 2 34.68 40.19 23.15
N LEU A 3 34.15 39.41 24.10
CA LEU A 3 34.63 38.04 24.34
C LEU A 3 34.50 37.13 23.10
N VAL A 4 33.44 37.29 22.30
CA VAL A 4 33.24 36.51 21.05
C VAL A 4 34.23 36.93 19.98
N GLU A 5 34.54 38.22 19.91
CA GLU A 5 35.55 38.75 19.00
C GLU A 5 36.96 38.29 19.40
N MET A 6 37.31 38.34 20.68
CA MET A 6 38.59 37.84 21.19
C MET A 6 38.74 36.33 20.97
N CYS A 7 37.65 35.56 21.02
CA CYS A 7 37.66 34.15 20.65
C CYS A 7 38.02 33.90 19.17
N ARG A 8 37.98 34.90 18.29
CA ARG A 8 38.54 34.79 16.92
C ARG A 8 40.06 34.65 16.93
N GLY A 9 40.76 34.99 18.02
CA GLY A 9 42.19 34.74 18.13
C GLY A 9 42.56 33.25 18.10
N VAL A 10 41.63 32.35 18.49
CA VAL A 10 41.87 30.91 18.52
C VAL A 10 41.36 30.26 17.23
N GLN A 11 42.26 30.13 16.25
CA GLN A 11 41.95 29.54 14.93
C GLN A 11 42.11 28.02 14.87
N HIS A 12 42.62 27.39 15.93
CA HIS A 12 42.71 25.93 16.03
C HIS A 12 41.31 25.34 16.19
N HIS A 13 40.85 24.51 15.25
CA HIS A 13 39.49 23.96 15.20
C HIS A 13 39.01 23.34 16.52
N THR A 14 39.69 22.33 17.07
CA THR A 14 39.24 21.63 18.28
C THR A 14 39.25 22.54 19.51
N ARG A 15 40.36 23.23 19.76
CA ARG A 15 40.48 24.16 20.89
C ARG A 15 39.47 25.31 20.79
N GLY A 16 39.26 25.83 19.59
CA GLY A 16 38.28 26.89 19.31
C GLY A 16 36.84 26.42 19.54
N LEU A 17 36.48 25.21 19.09
CA LEU A 17 35.16 24.62 19.34
C LEU A 17 34.89 24.46 20.85
N PHE A 18 35.84 23.89 21.60
CA PHE A 18 35.69 23.73 23.05
C PHE A 18 35.66 25.06 23.79
N LEU A 19 36.54 26.01 23.44
CA LEU A 19 36.55 27.35 24.04
C LEU A 19 35.23 28.08 23.82
N ARG A 20 34.69 28.03 22.60
CA ARG A 20 33.42 28.68 22.25
C ARG A 20 32.21 27.99 22.88
N THR A 21 32.25 26.67 23.02
CA THR A 21 31.22 25.92 23.77
C THR A 21 31.26 26.29 25.25
N PHE A 22 32.45 26.32 25.85
CA PHE A 22 32.64 26.72 27.23
C PHE A 22 32.16 28.15 27.46
N LEU A 23 32.50 29.10 26.57
CA LEU A 23 31.99 30.46 26.63
C LEU A 23 30.46 30.49 26.63
N SER A 24 29.83 29.78 25.69
CA SER A 24 28.36 29.67 25.59
C SER A 24 27.72 29.10 26.87
N GLU A 25 28.35 28.13 27.52
CA GLU A 25 27.88 27.58 28.79
C GLU A 25 28.06 28.54 29.97
N MET A 26 29.13 29.34 29.99
CA MET A 26 29.41 30.31 31.07
C MET A 26 28.56 31.57 31.00
N VAL A 27 28.12 31.96 29.80
CA VAL A 27 27.30 33.16 29.59
C VAL A 27 25.81 32.87 29.52
N LYS A 28 25.39 31.60 29.58
CA LYS A 28 23.99 31.20 29.36
C LYS A 28 22.98 31.92 30.27
N ASP A 29 23.32 32.12 31.55
CA ASP A 29 22.45 32.76 32.55
C ASP A 29 22.67 34.29 32.61
N LYS A 30 23.44 34.83 31.66
CA LYS A 30 23.88 36.24 31.59
C LYS A 30 23.53 36.90 30.26
N LEU A 31 22.70 36.24 29.44
CA LEU A 31 22.22 36.81 28.20
C LEU A 31 21.08 37.81 28.48
N PRO A 32 21.00 38.92 27.71
CA PRO A 32 19.90 39.86 27.81
C PRO A 32 18.63 39.22 27.23
N GLU A 33 17.77 38.70 28.09
CA GLU A 33 16.50 38.04 27.76
C GLU A 33 15.33 38.83 28.40
N GLU A 34 14.10 38.64 27.93
CA GLU A 34 12.94 39.24 28.59
C GLU A 34 12.86 38.76 30.05
N GLY A 35 12.84 39.71 31.00
CA GLY A 35 12.86 39.41 32.43
C GLY A 35 14.25 39.16 33.05
N SER A 36 15.35 39.19 32.30
CA SER A 36 16.70 39.08 32.88
C SER A 36 17.23 40.41 33.43
N GLU A 37 18.03 40.38 34.50
CA GLU A 37 18.66 41.57 35.11
C GLU A 37 19.61 42.32 34.15
N TYR A 38 19.97 41.66 33.04
CA TYR A 38 20.87 42.17 32.02
C TYR A 38 20.14 42.85 30.86
N ASN A 39 18.81 42.79 30.83
CA ASN A 39 17.98 43.45 29.82
C ASN A 39 17.89 44.96 30.09
N GLY A 40 18.11 45.78 29.06
CA GLY A 40 18.16 47.23 29.14
C GLY A 40 19.57 47.77 28.90
N TRP A 41 20.28 48.16 29.97
CA TRP A 41 21.63 48.75 29.84
C TRP A 41 22.69 47.74 29.35
N GLY A 42 22.46 46.45 29.56
CA GLY A 42 23.37 45.35 29.14
C GLY A 42 23.13 44.82 27.72
N GLY A 43 22.08 45.28 27.04
CA GLY A 43 21.66 44.82 25.71
C GLY A 43 20.20 44.38 25.66
N ASN A 44 19.78 43.86 24.51
CA ASN A 44 18.44 43.31 24.28
C ASN A 44 18.48 41.87 23.72
N VAL A 45 17.31 41.26 23.55
CA VAL A 45 17.17 39.91 22.97
C VAL A 45 17.87 39.78 21.61
N GLY A 46 17.85 40.82 20.77
CA GLY A 46 18.59 40.87 19.51
C GLY A 46 20.10 40.73 19.69
N ASP A 47 20.68 41.36 20.72
CA ASP A 47 22.10 41.21 21.05
C ASP A 47 22.44 39.78 21.50
N ALA A 48 21.53 39.12 22.23
CA ALA A 48 21.68 37.71 22.61
C ALA A 48 21.65 36.80 21.37
N VAL A 49 20.69 37.01 20.47
CA VAL A 49 20.57 36.29 19.20
C VAL A 49 21.83 36.49 18.34
N ASP A 50 22.30 37.74 18.20
CA ASP A 50 23.53 38.07 17.46
C ASP A 50 24.77 37.41 18.04
N PHE A 51 24.87 37.38 19.37
CA PHE A 51 25.95 36.69 20.06
C PHE A 51 25.94 35.20 19.71
N ILE A 52 24.79 34.53 19.82
CA ILE A 52 24.70 33.08 19.58
C ILE A 52 24.92 32.76 18.10
N LEU A 53 24.33 33.54 17.18
CA LEU A 53 24.51 33.35 15.73
C LEU A 53 25.96 33.58 15.30
N THR A 54 26.63 34.60 15.84
CA THR A 54 28.06 34.84 15.56
C THR A 54 28.91 33.67 16.06
N ASN A 55 28.61 33.15 17.26
CA ASN A 55 29.30 32.00 17.80
C ASN A 55 29.06 30.74 16.98
N PHE A 56 27.81 30.51 16.55
CA PHE A 56 27.41 29.41 15.67
C PHE A 56 28.17 29.45 14.33
N ILE A 57 28.20 30.61 13.66
CA ILE A 57 28.89 30.81 12.39
C ILE A 57 30.38 30.47 12.52
N GLU A 58 31.05 31.00 13.54
CA GLU A 58 32.48 30.75 13.76
C GLU A 58 32.76 29.28 14.14
N MET A 59 31.90 28.67 14.96
CA MET A 59 32.01 27.24 15.28
C MET A 59 31.79 26.36 14.04
N ASN A 60 30.84 26.69 13.17
CA ASN A 60 30.62 25.98 11.91
C ASN A 60 31.86 26.09 10.99
N LYS A 61 32.43 27.28 10.84
CA LYS A 61 33.68 27.49 10.07
C LYS A 61 34.85 26.64 10.62
N LEU A 62 35.03 26.63 11.95
CA LEU A 62 36.05 25.80 12.59
C LEU A 62 35.82 24.31 12.35
N TRP A 63 34.56 23.87 12.43
CA TRP A 63 34.17 22.48 12.22
C TRP A 63 34.37 22.02 10.77
N VAL A 64 34.03 22.85 9.77
CA VAL A 64 34.30 22.58 8.36
C VAL A 64 35.80 22.57 8.08
N ARG A 65 36.57 23.47 8.71
CA ARG A 65 38.04 23.50 8.57
C ARG A 65 38.71 22.18 8.97
N MET A 66 38.12 21.42 9.90
CA MET A 66 38.62 20.07 10.26
C MET A 66 38.71 19.13 9.06
N GLN A 67 37.89 19.34 8.03
CA GLN A 67 37.89 18.53 6.82
C GLN A 67 39.16 18.69 5.98
N HIS A 68 39.82 19.84 6.02
CA HIS A 68 40.89 20.19 5.08
C HIS A 68 42.31 20.12 5.66
N GLN A 69 42.48 19.83 6.95
CA GLN A 69 43.79 19.92 7.60
C GLN A 69 44.78 18.78 7.31
N ILE A 70 44.32 17.58 6.93
CA ILE A 70 45.20 16.42 6.80
C ILE A 70 45.05 15.80 5.41
N VAL A 71 46.13 15.86 4.62
CA VAL A 71 46.26 15.21 3.31
C VAL A 71 46.67 13.75 3.53
N GLY A 72 45.71 12.83 3.49
CA GLY A 72 45.98 11.37 3.39
C GLY A 72 45.50 10.47 4.54
N ARG A 73 45.14 9.23 4.14
CA ARG A 73 44.73 7.97 4.83
C ARG A 73 43.82 7.95 6.07
N GLU A 74 43.62 9.03 6.82
CA GLU A 74 42.71 9.04 8.00
C GLU A 74 41.39 9.79 7.73
N LYS A 75 40.81 9.67 6.53
CA LYS A 75 39.54 10.34 6.19
C LYS A 75 38.39 9.87 7.09
N GLU A 76 38.22 8.56 7.26
CA GLU A 76 37.12 7.98 8.04
C GLU A 76 37.18 8.35 9.53
N LYS A 77 38.37 8.28 10.13
CA LYS A 77 38.58 8.68 11.53
C LYS A 77 38.23 10.15 11.75
N ARG A 78 38.62 11.04 10.83
CA ARG A 78 38.25 12.45 10.88
C ARG A 78 36.76 12.68 10.71
N GLU A 79 36.12 11.99 9.77
CA GLU A 79 34.66 12.09 9.62
C GLU A 79 33.92 11.63 10.88
N LYS A 80 34.42 10.59 11.56
CA LYS A 80 33.90 10.14 12.85
C LYS A 80 34.08 11.20 13.95
N GLU A 81 35.30 11.71 14.13
CA GLU A 81 35.58 12.79 15.09
C GLU A 81 34.75 14.05 14.80
N ARG A 82 34.56 14.40 13.52
CA ARG A 82 33.69 15.52 13.11
C ARG A 82 32.24 15.26 13.47
N LYS A 83 31.73 14.03 13.30
CA LYS A 83 30.37 13.67 13.74
C LYS A 83 30.23 13.76 15.25
N ASP A 84 31.22 13.31 16.03
CA ASP A 84 31.18 13.41 17.49
C ASP A 84 31.15 14.87 17.97
N LEU A 85 31.95 15.74 17.35
CA LEU A 85 32.03 17.18 17.67
C LEU A 85 30.88 18.02 17.10
N SER A 86 30.03 17.45 16.23
CA SER A 86 28.86 18.14 15.67
C SER A 86 27.92 18.66 16.76
N THR A 87 27.79 17.89 17.84
CA THR A 87 27.02 18.22 19.06
C THR A 87 27.38 19.57 19.67
N LEU A 88 28.65 19.96 19.60
CA LEU A 88 29.12 21.25 20.11
C LEU A 88 28.57 22.42 19.28
N VAL A 89 28.51 22.26 17.95
CA VAL A 89 27.94 23.27 17.06
C VAL A 89 26.42 23.34 17.26
N GLY A 90 25.77 22.17 17.34
CA GLY A 90 24.33 22.03 17.58
C GLY A 90 23.83 22.66 18.89
N LYS A 91 24.66 22.68 19.94
CA LYS A 91 24.35 23.37 21.21
C LYS A 91 24.03 24.86 21.03
N ASN A 92 24.58 25.55 20.02
CA ASN A 92 24.23 26.95 19.77
C ASN A 92 22.79 27.08 19.24
N LEU A 93 22.37 26.17 18.36
CA LEU A 93 20.98 26.14 17.87
C LEU A 93 20.02 25.78 19.01
N GLN A 94 20.41 24.84 19.88
CA GLN A 94 19.69 24.53 21.11
C GLN A 94 19.65 25.71 22.11
N ARG A 95 20.62 26.62 22.06
CA ARG A 95 20.60 27.84 22.89
C ARG A 95 19.68 28.89 22.30
N LEU A 96 19.71 29.12 20.98
CA LEU A 96 18.80 30.06 20.31
C LEU A 96 17.35 29.76 20.60
N SER A 97 17.02 28.48 20.69
CA SER A 97 15.69 28.02 21.07
C SER A 97 15.24 28.31 22.48
N GLN A 98 16.17 28.53 23.40
CA GLN A 98 15.85 28.86 24.79
C GLN A 98 15.60 30.36 24.96
N VAL A 99 16.00 31.15 23.97
CA VAL A 99 15.73 32.59 23.92
C VAL A 99 14.31 32.78 23.41
N GLU A 100 13.51 33.54 24.13
CA GLU A 100 12.16 33.91 23.70
C GLU A 100 12.25 34.86 22.49
N VAL A 101 12.09 34.28 21.28
CA VAL A 101 12.09 35.01 20.02
C VAL A 101 10.71 34.89 19.38
N ASP A 102 10.15 36.02 18.96
CA ASP A 102 8.89 36.06 18.23
C ASP A 102 9.04 35.57 16.79
N ILE A 103 7.93 35.14 16.19
CA ILE A 103 7.94 34.52 14.86
C ILE A 103 8.44 35.46 13.76
N GLU A 104 8.23 36.76 13.89
CA GLU A 104 8.66 37.76 12.91
C GLU A 104 10.18 37.98 12.97
N THR A 105 10.78 38.07 14.17
CA THR A 105 12.24 38.10 14.32
C THR A 105 12.86 36.78 13.86
N TYR A 106 12.21 35.64 14.11
CA TYR A 106 12.69 34.36 13.61
C TYR A 106 12.76 34.31 12.07
N LYS A 107 11.68 34.72 11.40
CA LYS A 107 11.61 34.77 9.92
C LYS A 107 12.60 35.73 9.30
N ARG A 108 12.75 36.92 9.89
CA ARG A 108 13.54 38.01 9.30
C ARG A 108 15.03 37.88 9.59
N ASP A 109 15.37 37.52 10.83
CA ASP A 109 16.74 37.70 11.34
C ASP A 109 17.42 36.37 11.68
N VAL A 110 16.71 35.41 12.29
CA VAL A 110 17.33 34.17 12.79
C VAL A 110 17.47 33.11 11.69
N LEU A 111 16.35 32.68 11.12
CA LEU A 111 16.32 31.57 10.17
C LEU A 111 17.16 31.86 8.91
N PRO A 112 17.06 33.03 8.26
CA PRO A 112 17.85 33.31 7.06
C PRO A 112 19.36 33.19 7.29
N ARG A 113 19.86 33.66 8.44
CA ARG A 113 21.29 33.59 8.79
C ARG A 113 21.75 32.16 9.05
N ILE A 114 20.89 31.33 9.66
CA ILE A 114 21.19 29.90 9.85
C ILE A 114 21.24 29.20 8.49
N LEU A 115 20.21 29.38 7.65
CA LEU A 115 20.12 28.75 6.33
C LEU A 115 21.24 29.19 5.40
N GLU A 116 21.56 30.49 5.37
CA GLU A 116 22.69 31.03 4.61
C GLU A 116 24.00 30.35 5.02
N GLN A 117 24.24 30.21 6.33
CA GLN A 117 25.44 29.55 6.84
C GLN A 117 25.48 28.05 6.51
N ILE A 118 24.34 27.38 6.42
CA ILE A 118 24.23 25.97 6.00
C ILE A 118 24.56 25.85 4.51
N VAL A 119 23.98 26.70 3.65
CA VAL A 119 24.24 26.66 2.20
C VAL A 119 25.71 26.98 1.92
N GLN A 120 26.24 28.06 2.50
CA GLN A 120 27.61 28.54 2.27
C GLN A 120 28.69 27.56 2.75
N CYS A 121 28.40 26.67 3.70
CA CYS A 121 29.45 25.80 4.24
C CYS A 121 29.90 24.71 3.25
N GLY A 122 29.04 24.33 2.27
CA GLY A 122 29.34 23.38 1.20
C GLY A 122 29.70 21.96 1.64
N ASP A 123 29.73 21.68 2.94
CA ASP A 123 30.19 20.41 3.52
C ASP A 123 29.01 19.50 3.84
N ARG A 124 29.06 18.28 3.28
CA ARG A 124 28.00 17.27 3.41
C ARG A 124 27.62 16.95 4.86
N ILE A 125 28.60 16.70 5.73
CA ILE A 125 28.36 16.31 7.12
C ILE A 125 27.72 17.46 7.89
N ALA A 126 28.23 18.67 7.66
CA ALA A 126 27.70 19.88 8.30
C ALA A 126 26.27 20.18 7.85
N GLN A 127 26.03 20.19 6.54
CA GLN A 127 24.70 20.47 6.00
C GLN A 127 23.66 19.46 6.47
N GLN A 128 23.98 18.16 6.44
CA GLN A 128 23.06 17.12 6.89
C GLN A 128 22.69 17.31 8.37
N TYR A 129 23.71 17.40 9.24
CA TYR A 129 23.48 17.51 10.68
C TYR A 129 22.77 18.81 11.08
N LEU A 130 23.16 19.94 10.50
CA LEU A 130 22.57 21.23 10.85
C LEU A 130 21.11 21.32 10.39
N MET A 131 20.79 20.82 9.19
CA MET A 131 19.40 20.76 8.73
C MET A 131 18.56 19.79 9.58
N GLU A 132 19.10 18.63 9.92
CA GLU A 132 18.46 17.69 10.84
C GLU A 132 18.19 18.35 12.18
N ILE A 133 19.14 19.09 12.76
CA ILE A 133 18.92 19.81 14.02
C ILE A 133 17.85 20.88 13.89
N VAL A 134 17.91 21.73 12.86
CA VAL A 134 16.91 22.80 12.65
C VAL A 134 15.49 22.22 12.65
N ILE A 135 15.29 21.02 12.10
CA ILE A 135 14.00 20.32 12.07
C ILE A 135 13.74 19.52 13.35
N GLN A 136 14.78 18.90 13.94
CA GLN A 136 14.63 17.88 14.99
C GLN A 136 14.53 18.48 16.39
N VAL A 137 15.05 19.68 16.69
CA VAL A 137 15.15 20.17 18.10
C VAL A 137 13.80 20.04 18.81
N ARG A 138 13.70 18.98 19.61
CA ARG A 138 12.47 18.41 20.18
C ARG A 138 12.15 18.97 21.57
N SER A 139 12.91 19.97 22.02
CA SER A 139 12.66 20.60 23.31
C SER A 139 12.58 22.11 23.10
N LEU A 140 11.34 22.63 23.13
CA LEU A 140 11.02 24.05 23.35
C LEU A 140 11.56 25.04 22.31
N ALA A 141 11.97 24.58 21.13
CA ALA A 141 12.98 25.31 20.36
C ALA A 141 12.54 26.20 19.22
N PHE A 142 11.76 25.64 18.32
CA PHE A 142 10.97 26.39 17.37
C PHE A 142 9.64 25.64 17.37
N PRO A 143 8.56 26.26 17.90
CA PRO A 143 7.23 25.65 17.83
C PRO A 143 6.95 25.19 16.40
N ASP A 144 6.22 24.09 16.21
CA ASP A 144 5.91 23.64 14.84
C ASP A 144 5.16 24.73 14.04
N GLU A 145 4.53 25.70 14.72
CA GLU A 145 4.00 26.95 14.16
C GLU A 145 5.05 27.78 13.39
N PHE A 146 6.29 27.82 13.87
CA PHE A 146 7.39 28.53 13.20
C PHE A 146 7.74 27.79 11.92
N HIS A 147 7.88 26.46 11.99
CA HIS A 147 8.13 25.63 10.82
C HIS A 147 7.02 25.75 9.78
N LEU A 148 5.75 25.76 10.19
CA LEU A 148 4.60 25.96 9.30
C LEU A 148 4.68 27.27 8.53
N GLN A 149 5.11 28.36 9.18
CA GLN A 149 5.23 29.66 8.52
C GLN A 149 6.55 29.84 7.74
N THR A 150 7.53 28.95 7.94
CA THR A 150 8.83 28.99 7.26
C THR A 150 9.10 27.78 6.36
N LEU A 151 8.07 27.02 5.98
CA LEU A 151 8.21 25.83 5.12
C LEU A 151 8.89 26.14 3.79
N GLY A 152 8.52 27.27 3.17
CA GLY A 152 9.09 27.69 1.90
C GLY A 152 10.61 27.85 1.96
N PRO A 153 11.14 28.78 2.78
CA PRO A 153 12.59 28.94 2.95
C PRO A 153 13.31 27.64 3.33
N LEU A 154 12.76 26.84 4.25
CA LEU A 154 13.38 25.58 4.69
C LEU A 154 13.53 24.57 3.53
N LEU A 155 12.46 24.36 2.76
CA LEU A 155 12.47 23.40 1.66
C LEU A 155 13.26 23.93 0.46
N THR A 156 13.19 25.21 0.12
CA THR A 156 14.05 25.81 -0.92
C THR A 156 15.54 25.64 -0.56
N THR A 157 15.91 25.82 0.71
CA THR A 157 17.29 25.55 1.14
C THR A 157 17.69 24.08 0.97
N CYS A 158 16.80 23.11 1.17
CA CYS A 158 17.08 21.69 0.90
C CYS A 158 17.51 21.43 -0.57
N GLY A 159 16.94 22.17 -1.52
CA GLY A 159 17.30 22.14 -2.94
C GLY A 159 18.73 22.63 -3.21
N GLN A 160 19.22 23.57 -2.40
CA GLN A 160 20.54 24.22 -2.54
C GLN A 160 21.68 23.50 -1.83
N LEU A 161 21.40 22.48 -1.01
CA LEU A 161 22.47 21.74 -0.31
C LEU A 161 23.30 20.89 -1.28
N ASN A 162 24.47 20.46 -0.82
CA ASN A 162 25.36 19.56 -1.54
C ASN A 162 24.61 18.28 -1.98
N SER A 163 24.88 17.82 -3.20
CA SER A 163 24.22 16.66 -3.82
C SER A 163 24.41 15.36 -3.05
N GLU A 164 25.49 15.24 -2.27
CA GLU A 164 25.76 14.07 -1.43
C GLU A 164 24.97 14.07 -0.11
N VAL A 165 24.24 15.14 0.22
CA VAL A 165 23.39 15.20 1.43
C VAL A 165 22.13 14.35 1.21
N ASP A 166 21.90 13.40 2.12
CA ASP A 166 20.69 12.59 2.13
C ASP A 166 19.49 13.41 2.63
N LEU A 167 18.58 13.74 1.71
CA LEU A 167 17.39 14.53 2.00
C LEU A 167 16.29 13.73 2.69
N ARG A 168 16.32 12.39 2.59
CA ARG A 168 15.27 11.53 3.15
C ARG A 168 15.04 11.80 4.65
N PRO A 169 16.05 11.68 5.54
CA PRO A 169 15.82 11.89 6.97
C PRO A 169 15.37 13.32 7.29
N ILE A 170 15.84 14.32 6.54
CA ILE A 170 15.51 15.74 6.73
C ILE A 170 14.03 15.99 6.42
N ILE A 171 13.60 15.66 5.19
CA ILE A 171 12.25 15.98 4.71
C ILE A 171 11.20 15.07 5.36
N THR A 172 11.47 13.78 5.53
CA THR A 172 10.54 12.86 6.20
C THR A 172 10.32 13.28 7.66
N SER A 173 11.37 13.68 8.39
CA SER A 173 11.23 14.17 9.78
C SER A 173 10.40 15.45 9.86
N LEU A 174 10.54 16.36 8.89
CA LEU A 174 9.72 17.58 8.81
C LEU A 174 8.25 17.23 8.58
N ILE A 175 7.96 16.39 7.59
CA ILE A 175 6.59 15.98 7.26
C ILE A 175 5.92 15.27 8.45
N ASP A 176 6.61 14.32 9.07
CA ASP A 176 6.08 13.56 10.22
C ASP A 176 5.80 14.46 11.42
N ARG A 177 6.65 15.46 11.68
CA ARG A 177 6.44 16.45 12.73
C ARG A 177 5.20 17.30 12.47
N LEU A 178 5.07 17.84 11.27
CA LEU A 178 3.90 18.63 10.88
C LEU A 178 2.63 17.79 10.94
N ALA A 179 2.70 16.52 10.54
CA ALA A 179 1.59 15.58 10.69
C ALA A 179 1.15 15.47 12.15
N MET A 180 2.09 15.23 13.07
CA MET A 180 1.79 15.11 14.50
C MET A 180 1.22 16.40 15.08
N HIS A 181 1.76 17.57 14.69
CA HIS A 181 1.29 18.86 15.17
C HIS A 181 -0.18 19.11 14.78
N ILE A 182 -0.49 18.95 13.50
CA ILE A 182 -1.84 19.17 12.96
C ILE A 182 -2.85 18.17 13.55
N LEU A 183 -2.42 16.93 13.82
CA LEU A 183 -3.28 15.92 14.45
C LEU A 183 -3.55 16.18 15.94
N ASN A 184 -2.58 16.77 16.65
CA ASN A 184 -2.70 17.05 18.09
C ASN A 184 -3.49 18.33 18.38
N GLN A 185 -3.47 19.30 17.46
CA GLN A 185 -4.31 20.47 17.55
C GLN A 185 -5.74 20.08 17.16
N SER A 186 -6.66 20.14 18.12
CA SER A 186 -8.10 19.87 17.94
C SER A 186 -8.79 20.86 16.99
N ASP A 187 -8.07 21.86 16.50
CA ASP A 187 -8.59 22.94 15.70
C ASP A 187 -8.50 22.61 14.19
N ARG A 188 -9.68 22.35 13.59
CA ARG A 188 -9.83 22.17 12.14
C ARG A 188 -9.36 23.39 11.34
N ALA A 189 -9.22 24.55 11.99
CA ALA A 189 -8.75 25.79 11.37
C ALA A 189 -7.34 25.66 10.78
N LEU A 190 -6.47 24.81 11.31
CA LEU A 190 -5.09 24.63 10.82
C LEU A 190 -4.97 23.71 9.60
N LYS A 191 -6.03 22.98 9.21
CA LYS A 191 -6.06 22.29 7.91
C LYS A 191 -6.03 23.28 6.75
N TYR A 192 -6.48 24.51 7.01
CA TYR A 192 -6.56 25.58 6.05
C TYR A 192 -5.59 26.67 6.51
N THR A 193 -4.54 26.94 5.73
CA THR A 193 -3.74 28.14 6.01
C THR A 193 -4.65 29.38 5.89
N PRO A 194 -4.31 30.54 6.48
CA PRO A 194 -5.02 31.79 6.25
C PRO A 194 -4.93 32.33 4.79
N GLY A 195 -4.70 31.45 3.82
CA GLY A 195 -4.69 31.70 2.37
C GLY A 195 -5.49 30.65 1.60
N PRO A 196 -5.52 30.73 0.26
CA PRO A 196 -6.34 29.87 -0.60
C PRO A 196 -5.80 28.45 -0.81
N THR A 197 -4.68 28.09 -0.19
CA THR A 197 -3.96 26.81 -0.43
C THR A 197 -3.73 26.03 0.85
N ASP A 198 -4.09 24.75 0.83
CA ASP A 198 -3.91 23.83 1.95
C ASP A 198 -2.43 23.46 2.16
N ILE A 199 -2.07 23.09 3.39
CA ILE A 199 -0.69 22.74 3.77
C ILE A 199 -0.13 21.59 2.92
N TYR A 200 -0.99 20.65 2.50
CA TYR A 200 -0.59 19.57 1.60
C TYR A 200 -0.02 20.10 0.28
N HIS A 201 -0.71 21.02 -0.39
CA HIS A 201 -0.24 21.57 -1.67
C HIS A 201 1.04 22.40 -1.49
N VAL A 202 1.17 23.11 -0.37
CA VAL A 202 2.41 23.81 -0.02
C VAL A 202 3.56 22.80 0.07
N LEU A 203 3.40 21.73 0.85
CA LEU A 203 4.42 20.69 0.98
C LEU A 203 4.72 20.00 -0.37
N TYR A 204 3.69 19.61 -1.11
CA TYR A 204 3.81 18.95 -2.41
C TYR A 204 4.61 19.81 -3.40
N ASN A 205 4.25 21.08 -3.57
CA ASN A 205 4.92 21.99 -4.51
C ASN A 205 6.38 22.25 -4.13
N HIS A 206 6.68 22.41 -2.85
CA HIS A 206 8.06 22.64 -2.41
C HIS A 206 8.90 21.36 -2.49
N VAL A 207 8.36 20.20 -2.10
CA VAL A 207 9.10 18.91 -2.18
C VAL A 207 9.39 18.54 -3.63
N THR A 208 8.41 18.68 -4.52
CA THR A 208 8.63 18.48 -5.96
C THR A 208 9.62 19.50 -6.54
N GLY A 209 9.53 20.77 -6.11
CA GLY A 209 10.51 21.81 -6.40
C GLY A 209 11.94 21.40 -6.05
N VAL A 210 12.16 20.88 -4.84
CA VAL A 210 13.47 20.37 -4.38
C VAL A 210 14.01 19.27 -5.30
N PHE A 211 13.15 18.35 -5.76
CA PHE A 211 13.56 17.31 -6.70
C PHE A 211 13.98 17.88 -8.06
N THR A 212 13.27 18.90 -8.54
CA THR A 212 13.60 19.56 -9.81
C THR A 212 14.89 20.37 -9.75
N GLU A 213 15.13 21.11 -8.65
CA GLU A 213 16.33 21.93 -8.47
C GLU A 213 17.60 21.08 -8.40
N ARG A 214 17.55 19.92 -7.74
CA ARG A 214 18.71 19.02 -7.65
C ARG A 214 18.99 18.25 -8.94
N GLY A 215 17.99 17.99 -9.78
CA GLY A 215 18.10 17.27 -11.04
C GLY A 215 18.44 15.77 -10.94
N HIS A 216 19.28 15.37 -9.98
CA HIS A 216 19.78 14.00 -9.80
C HIS A 216 19.46 13.47 -8.39
N VAL A 217 18.16 13.25 -8.11
CA VAL A 217 17.73 12.55 -6.89
C VAL A 217 17.46 11.09 -7.21
N HIS A 218 18.01 10.17 -6.42
CA HIS A 218 17.77 8.74 -6.60
C HIS A 218 16.29 8.41 -6.37
N VAL A 219 15.70 7.56 -7.24
CA VAL A 219 14.27 7.23 -7.22
C VAL A 219 13.82 6.68 -5.85
N SER A 220 14.64 5.85 -5.20
CA SER A 220 14.33 5.35 -3.85
C SER A 220 14.08 6.45 -2.83
N ASN A 221 14.81 7.57 -2.93
CA ASN A 221 14.64 8.69 -2.00
C ASN A 221 13.39 9.51 -2.33
N ILE A 222 13.07 9.64 -3.63
CA ILE A 222 11.80 10.24 -4.08
C ILE A 222 10.63 9.44 -3.51
N LEU A 223 10.64 8.11 -3.69
CA LEU A 223 9.61 7.21 -3.17
C LEU A 223 9.48 7.33 -1.65
N ALA A 224 10.58 7.29 -0.90
CA ALA A 224 10.55 7.39 0.56
C ALA A 224 9.93 8.71 1.07
N ILE A 225 10.32 9.84 0.47
CA ILE A 225 9.79 11.16 0.84
C ILE A 225 8.31 11.26 0.43
N MET A 226 7.96 10.78 -0.76
CA MET A 226 6.57 10.75 -1.21
C MET A 226 5.70 9.80 -0.37
N SER A 227 6.23 8.70 0.14
CA SER A 227 5.57 7.83 1.13
C SER A 227 5.24 8.60 2.42
N SER A 228 6.16 9.43 2.93
CA SER A 228 5.85 10.29 4.07
C SER A 228 4.76 11.33 3.75
N LEU A 229 4.76 11.89 2.55
CA LEU A 229 3.72 12.82 2.11
C LEU A 229 2.36 12.14 1.91
N ALA A 230 2.32 10.92 1.38
CA ALA A 230 1.11 10.12 1.26
C ALA A 230 0.51 9.78 2.64
N ARG A 231 1.35 9.39 3.61
CA ARG A 231 0.91 9.20 5.01
C ARG A 231 0.35 10.48 5.59
N PHE A 232 1.02 11.62 5.36
CA PHE A 232 0.54 12.94 5.79
C PHE A 232 -0.84 13.27 5.19
N ALA A 233 -1.01 13.10 3.88
CA ALA A 233 -2.26 13.34 3.18
C ALA A 233 -3.38 12.45 3.74
N LEU A 234 -3.12 11.15 3.92
CA LEU A 234 -4.09 10.19 4.44
C LEU A 234 -4.46 10.37 5.91
N ARG A 235 -3.57 10.93 6.74
CA ARG A 235 -3.86 11.22 8.14
C ARG A 235 -4.62 12.53 8.33
N THR A 236 -4.32 13.50 7.47
CA THR A 236 -4.80 14.88 7.63
C THR A 236 -6.07 15.14 6.81
N TYR A 237 -6.17 14.56 5.62
CA TYR A 237 -7.20 14.78 4.61
C TYR A 237 -7.84 13.46 4.14
N ASN A 238 -8.39 12.68 5.07
CA ASN A 238 -8.99 11.37 4.79
C ASN A 238 -10.09 11.40 3.71
N ASP A 239 -10.76 12.54 3.52
CA ASP A 239 -11.87 12.71 2.60
C ASP A 239 -11.44 13.06 1.16
N GLN A 240 -10.15 13.34 0.92
CA GLN A 240 -9.62 13.80 -0.37
C GLN A 240 -8.65 12.76 -0.97
N PRO A 241 -9.16 11.75 -1.71
CA PRO A 241 -8.32 10.72 -2.31
C PRO A 241 -7.41 11.26 -3.44
N GLN A 242 -7.75 12.43 -4.00
CA GLN A 242 -7.01 13.08 -5.07
C GLN A 242 -5.56 13.39 -4.67
N TYR A 243 -5.32 13.80 -3.43
CA TYR A 243 -3.96 14.11 -2.95
C TYR A 243 -3.04 12.90 -2.96
N VAL A 244 -3.57 11.73 -2.57
CA VAL A 244 -2.79 10.49 -2.63
C VAL A 244 -2.52 10.12 -4.08
N ASP A 245 -3.52 10.26 -4.95
CA ASP A 245 -3.38 9.93 -6.37
C ASP A 245 -2.36 10.83 -7.09
N GLU A 246 -2.26 12.12 -6.74
CA GLU A 246 -1.22 13.04 -7.21
C GLU A 246 0.20 12.61 -6.81
N VAL A 247 0.36 12.13 -5.57
CA VAL A 247 1.63 11.57 -5.09
C VAL A 247 1.99 10.31 -5.88
N LEU A 248 1.04 9.39 -6.08
CA LEU A 248 1.24 8.17 -6.86
C LEU A 248 1.59 8.49 -8.32
N LEU A 249 0.93 9.48 -8.92
CA LEU A 249 1.21 9.95 -10.28
C LEU A 249 2.64 10.50 -10.39
N TYR A 250 3.08 11.34 -9.43
CA TYR A 250 4.44 11.86 -9.43
C TYR A 250 5.48 10.74 -9.31
N CYS A 251 5.25 9.76 -8.41
CA CYS A 251 6.11 8.60 -8.27
C CYS A 251 6.19 7.79 -9.57
N HIS A 252 5.06 7.54 -10.23
CA HIS A 252 5.03 6.85 -11.51
C HIS A 252 5.84 7.58 -12.59
N GLN A 253 5.66 8.90 -12.72
CA GLN A 253 6.42 9.72 -13.67
C GLN A 253 7.92 9.78 -13.35
N ALA A 254 8.27 9.84 -12.06
CA ALA A 254 9.66 9.83 -11.62
C ALA A 254 10.34 8.50 -11.95
N MET A 255 9.62 7.39 -11.77
CA MET A 255 10.07 6.06 -12.16
C MET A 255 10.22 5.95 -13.68
N GLU A 256 9.22 6.36 -14.48
CA GLU A 256 9.28 6.29 -15.95
C GLU A 256 10.43 7.13 -16.54
N LYS A 257 10.67 8.33 -15.98
CA LYS A 257 11.81 9.19 -16.37
C LYS A 257 13.14 8.52 -16.09
N ALA A 258 13.25 7.82 -14.96
CA ALA A 258 14.40 7.00 -14.66
C ALA A 258 14.46 5.76 -15.59
N ASP A 259 13.29 5.22 -16.00
CA ASP A 259 13.15 3.94 -16.71
C ASP A 259 13.75 3.90 -18.11
N LYS A 260 13.92 5.06 -18.78
CA LYS A 260 14.75 5.15 -20.00
C LYS A 260 16.19 4.68 -19.78
N THR A 261 16.62 4.56 -18.53
CA THR A 261 17.93 4.00 -18.10
C THR A 261 17.79 2.67 -17.31
N TYR A 262 16.60 2.27 -16.85
CA TYR A 262 16.41 1.12 -15.93
C TYR A 262 16.00 -0.20 -16.58
N ALA A 263 15.25 -0.22 -17.70
CA ALA A 263 14.71 -1.47 -18.26
C ALA A 263 15.76 -2.57 -18.57
N TYR A 264 17.05 -2.22 -18.67
CA TYR A 264 18.16 -3.16 -18.87
C TYR A 264 18.82 -3.67 -17.57
N TYR A 265 18.68 -2.97 -16.43
CA TYR A 265 19.48 -3.20 -15.21
C TYR A 265 18.72 -3.77 -14.00
N VAL A 266 17.38 -3.80 -14.04
CA VAL A 266 16.51 -4.25 -12.91
C VAL A 266 16.78 -5.70 -12.49
N LYS A 267 17.41 -6.53 -13.34
CA LYS A 267 17.62 -7.95 -13.03
C LYS A 267 18.77 -8.23 -12.04
N TYR A 268 19.72 -7.30 -11.78
CA TYR A 268 20.95 -7.62 -11.01
C TYR A 268 21.57 -6.52 -10.12
N THR A 269 20.89 -5.43 -9.74
CA THR A 269 21.53 -4.35 -8.93
C THR A 269 20.91 -4.13 -7.54
N PHE A 270 21.76 -3.91 -6.51
CA PHE A 270 21.34 -3.62 -5.13
C PHE A 270 20.44 -2.37 -5.00
N SER A 271 20.67 -1.37 -5.85
CA SER A 271 19.85 -0.15 -5.92
C SER A 271 18.40 -0.43 -6.39
N ALA A 272 18.20 -1.45 -7.25
CA ALA A 272 16.88 -1.85 -7.68
C ALA A 272 16.07 -2.46 -6.53
N TYR A 273 16.69 -3.30 -5.69
CA TYR A 273 16.02 -3.88 -4.52
C TYR A 273 15.53 -2.81 -3.54
N ARG A 274 16.39 -1.85 -3.17
CA ARG A 274 15.97 -0.75 -2.28
C ARG A 274 14.83 0.09 -2.88
N THR A 275 14.84 0.31 -4.19
CA THR A 275 13.78 1.06 -4.86
C THR A 275 12.45 0.29 -4.84
N ILE A 276 12.50 -1.03 -5.00
CA ILE A 276 11.32 -1.90 -4.90
C ILE A 276 10.79 -1.94 -3.47
N ASP A 277 11.65 -2.03 -2.45
CA ASP A 277 11.21 -2.01 -1.05
C ASP A 277 10.44 -0.72 -0.71
N GLU A 278 10.96 0.45 -1.14
CA GLU A 278 10.27 1.73 -0.94
C GLU A 278 8.97 1.84 -1.75
N LEU A 279 8.92 1.23 -2.94
CA LEU A 279 7.69 1.17 -3.74
C LEU A 279 6.63 0.29 -3.07
N MET A 280 7.03 -0.86 -2.53
CA MET A 280 6.15 -1.71 -1.74
C MET A 280 5.62 -0.94 -0.53
N GLU A 281 6.50 -0.25 0.21
CA GLU A 281 6.11 0.58 1.34
C GLU A 281 5.10 1.68 0.93
N LEU A 282 5.26 2.29 -0.26
CA LEU A 282 4.31 3.25 -0.82
C LEU A 282 2.93 2.63 -1.12
N LEU A 283 2.89 1.42 -1.68
CA LEU A 283 1.65 0.72 -2.04
C LEU A 283 0.89 0.21 -0.82
N HIS A 284 1.58 -0.19 0.24
CA HIS A 284 0.94 -0.61 1.49
C HIS A 284 0.20 0.54 2.19
N ILE A 285 0.72 1.77 2.11
CA ILE A 285 0.17 2.93 2.83
C ILE A 285 -1.34 3.13 2.59
N PRO A 286 -1.86 3.21 1.35
CA PRO A 286 -3.30 3.32 1.11
C PRO A 286 -4.09 2.11 1.63
N VAL A 287 -3.57 0.89 1.47
CA VAL A 287 -4.26 -0.35 1.86
C VAL A 287 -4.43 -0.41 3.39
N ASP A 288 -3.37 -0.11 4.13
CA ASP A 288 -3.38 -0.16 5.60
C ASP A 288 -4.20 0.99 6.22
N MET A 289 -4.13 2.18 5.62
CA MET A 289 -4.72 3.38 6.20
C MET A 289 -6.21 3.55 5.91
N TYR A 290 -6.68 3.24 4.70
CA TYR A 290 -8.09 3.40 4.37
C TYR A 290 -8.98 2.36 5.06
N ARG A 291 -8.46 1.17 5.37
CA ARG A 291 -9.22 0.03 5.94
C ARG A 291 -10.45 -0.38 5.12
N ASN A 292 -10.54 0.12 3.90
CA ASN A 292 -11.60 -0.14 2.95
C ASN A 292 -11.04 0.01 1.54
N ILE A 293 -10.95 -1.12 0.84
CA ILE A 293 -10.36 -1.22 -0.49
C ILE A 293 -11.07 -0.34 -1.53
N LEU A 294 -12.35 0.00 -1.33
CA LEU A 294 -13.10 0.85 -2.27
C LEU A 294 -12.46 2.23 -2.42
N HIS A 295 -11.80 2.76 -1.39
CA HIS A 295 -11.08 4.02 -1.48
C HIS A 295 -9.78 3.88 -2.28
N VAL A 296 -9.10 2.74 -2.16
CA VAL A 296 -7.90 2.44 -2.96
C VAL A 296 -8.25 2.25 -4.43
N LEU A 297 -9.38 1.59 -4.73
CA LEU A 297 -9.85 1.36 -6.11
C LEU A 297 -10.28 2.64 -6.84
N ARG A 298 -10.52 3.74 -6.11
CA ARG A 298 -10.77 5.07 -6.69
C ARG A 298 -9.50 5.77 -7.18
N LEU A 299 -8.32 5.29 -6.77
CA LEU A 299 -7.03 5.85 -7.17
C LEU A 299 -6.66 5.34 -8.56
N GLU A 300 -6.71 6.22 -9.57
CA GLU A 300 -6.45 5.87 -10.97
C GLU A 300 -4.99 5.46 -11.21
N ASN A 301 -4.06 6.03 -10.45
CA ASN A 301 -2.63 5.82 -10.64
C ASN A 301 -2.06 4.68 -9.80
N TYR A 302 -2.83 4.12 -8.87
CA TYR A 302 -2.40 3.00 -8.02
C TYR A 302 -2.07 1.75 -8.84
N GLY A 303 -2.93 1.37 -9.78
CA GLY A 303 -2.70 0.19 -10.63
C GLY A 303 -1.48 0.32 -11.55
N LYS A 304 -1.09 1.54 -11.95
CA LYS A 304 0.07 1.79 -12.82
C LYS A 304 1.40 1.44 -12.14
N LEU A 305 1.44 1.57 -10.81
CA LEU A 305 2.63 1.25 -10.00
C LEU A 305 2.86 -0.25 -9.80
N PHE A 306 1.93 -1.12 -10.25
CA PHE A 306 2.16 -2.56 -10.27
C PHE A 306 3.05 -2.99 -11.43
N ALA A 307 3.11 -2.24 -12.54
CA ALA A 307 3.86 -2.64 -13.73
C ALA A 307 5.38 -2.85 -13.49
N PRO A 308 6.07 -2.02 -12.68
CA PRO A 308 7.49 -2.18 -12.39
C PRO A 308 7.83 -3.35 -11.44
N LEU A 309 6.84 -3.91 -10.74
CA LEU A 309 7.06 -4.97 -9.76
C LEU A 309 7.23 -6.34 -10.45
N ASP A 310 8.11 -7.17 -9.87
CA ASP A 310 8.25 -8.56 -10.30
C ASP A 310 7.02 -9.39 -9.89
N PHE A 311 6.97 -10.65 -10.35
CA PHE A 311 5.83 -11.52 -10.05
C PHE A 311 5.64 -11.74 -8.54
N ASN A 312 6.73 -11.94 -7.79
CA ASN A 312 6.65 -12.24 -6.37
C ASN A 312 6.14 -11.04 -5.56
N ASN A 313 6.64 -9.83 -5.81
CA ASN A 313 6.18 -8.64 -5.08
C ASN A 313 4.73 -8.28 -5.43
N ARG A 314 4.34 -8.39 -6.71
CA ARG A 314 2.91 -8.22 -7.09
C ARG A 314 2.01 -9.23 -6.40
N LYS A 315 2.46 -10.48 -6.27
CA LYS A 315 1.73 -11.54 -5.60
C LYS A 315 1.59 -11.23 -4.10
N THR A 316 2.66 -10.83 -3.41
CA THR A 316 2.62 -10.41 -2.01
C THR A 316 1.59 -9.29 -1.82
N MET A 317 1.72 -8.20 -2.59
CA MET A 317 0.78 -7.08 -2.51
C MET A 317 -0.68 -7.47 -2.83
N SER A 318 -0.89 -8.43 -3.74
CA SER A 318 -2.23 -8.97 -4.01
C SER A 318 -2.81 -9.73 -2.81
N LEU A 319 -1.97 -10.50 -2.10
CA LEU A 319 -2.38 -11.22 -0.89
C LEU A 319 -2.70 -10.25 0.24
N ASP A 320 -1.90 -9.21 0.46
CA ASP A 320 -2.15 -8.23 1.52
C ASP A 320 -3.45 -7.45 1.26
N ILE A 321 -3.77 -7.16 -0.02
CA ILE A 321 -5.08 -6.61 -0.41
C ILE A 321 -6.22 -7.58 -0.06
N ILE A 322 -6.05 -8.87 -0.35
CA ILE A 322 -7.04 -9.91 -0.03
C ILE A 322 -7.25 -9.99 1.49
N GLU A 323 -6.18 -10.03 2.27
CA GLU A 323 -6.23 -10.09 3.73
C GLU A 323 -6.94 -8.87 4.29
N ASN A 324 -6.61 -7.66 3.83
CA ASN A 324 -7.28 -6.42 4.23
C ASN A 324 -8.81 -6.46 3.96
N ILE A 325 -9.22 -6.98 2.80
CA ILE A 325 -10.64 -7.15 2.45
C ILE A 325 -11.33 -8.10 3.43
N LEU A 326 -10.68 -9.22 3.76
CA LEU A 326 -11.23 -10.25 4.64
C LEU A 326 -11.26 -9.79 6.11
N GLU A 327 -10.25 -9.07 6.57
CA GLU A 327 -10.16 -8.54 7.94
C GLU A 327 -11.23 -7.47 8.21
N HIS A 328 -11.45 -6.56 7.25
CA HIS A 328 -12.43 -5.49 7.40
C HIS A 328 -13.83 -5.84 6.90
N GLY A 329 -13.99 -7.01 6.26
CA GLY A 329 -15.28 -7.47 5.76
C GLY A 329 -15.87 -6.55 4.68
N THR A 330 -15.03 -5.97 3.83
CA THR A 330 -15.49 -5.00 2.82
C THR A 330 -16.29 -5.69 1.71
N THR A 331 -17.52 -5.25 1.50
CA THR A 331 -18.39 -5.75 0.42
C THR A 331 -18.19 -4.95 -0.86
N LEU A 332 -18.10 -5.63 -2.00
CA LEU A 332 -17.97 -5.01 -3.32
C LEU A 332 -19.29 -5.17 -4.10
N PRO A 333 -20.08 -4.09 -4.23
CA PRO A 333 -21.36 -4.14 -4.93
C PRO A 333 -21.26 -3.95 -6.44
N ASP A 334 -20.31 -3.12 -6.90
CA ASP A 334 -20.27 -2.66 -8.29
C ASP A 334 -19.37 -3.52 -9.17
N ALA A 335 -19.84 -3.84 -10.37
CA ALA A 335 -19.08 -4.63 -11.34
C ALA A 335 -17.77 -3.94 -11.78
N GLU A 336 -17.75 -2.61 -11.87
CA GLU A 336 -16.55 -1.84 -12.23
C GLU A 336 -15.46 -1.96 -11.18
N ASN A 337 -15.82 -1.82 -9.89
CA ASN A 337 -14.89 -1.95 -8.78
C ASN A 337 -14.32 -3.38 -8.70
N VAL A 338 -15.14 -4.40 -8.98
CA VAL A 338 -14.67 -5.78 -9.08
C VAL A 338 -13.70 -5.96 -10.24
N ALA A 339 -13.96 -5.40 -11.42
CA ALA A 339 -13.05 -5.49 -12.56
C ALA A 339 -11.67 -4.89 -12.24
N LYS A 340 -11.64 -3.68 -11.63
CA LYS A 340 -10.39 -3.04 -11.18
C LYS A 340 -9.66 -3.89 -10.14
N LEU A 341 -10.39 -4.48 -9.18
CA LEU A 341 -9.78 -5.36 -8.18
C LEU A 341 -9.18 -6.62 -8.83
N LEU A 342 -9.88 -7.25 -9.78
CA LEU A 342 -9.37 -8.42 -10.49
C LEU A 342 -8.09 -8.10 -11.27
N GLU A 343 -7.95 -6.88 -11.78
CA GLU A 343 -6.69 -6.46 -12.40
C GLU A 343 -5.53 -6.39 -11.41
N LEU A 344 -5.77 -5.93 -10.18
CA LEU A 344 -4.77 -5.95 -9.11
C LEU A 344 -4.43 -7.38 -8.66
N LEU A 345 -5.41 -8.28 -8.66
CA LEU A 345 -5.26 -9.70 -8.28
C LEU A 345 -4.80 -10.60 -9.43
N ASN A 346 -4.49 -10.05 -10.60
CA ASN A 346 -4.00 -10.80 -11.77
C ASN A 346 -2.85 -11.79 -11.44
N PRO A 347 -1.84 -11.48 -10.58
CA PRO A 347 -0.78 -12.43 -10.25
C PRO A 347 -1.28 -13.75 -9.64
N LEU A 348 -2.41 -13.71 -8.94
CA LEU A 348 -3.06 -14.88 -8.34
C LEU A 348 -4.06 -15.56 -9.28
N LEU A 349 -4.61 -14.83 -10.26
CA LEU A 349 -5.61 -15.33 -11.20
C LEU A 349 -5.01 -15.95 -12.46
N VAL A 350 -3.99 -15.30 -13.04
CA VAL A 350 -3.41 -15.64 -14.35
C VAL A 350 -2.05 -16.30 -14.16
N ASP A 351 -1.75 -17.31 -14.98
CA ASP A 351 -0.45 -17.97 -14.95
C ASP A 351 0.66 -17.00 -15.34
N ALA A 352 1.78 -17.05 -14.62
CA ALA A 352 2.95 -16.28 -14.98
C ALA A 352 3.53 -16.79 -16.32
N ALA A 353 4.07 -15.89 -17.13
CA ALA A 353 4.76 -16.25 -18.37
C ALA A 353 5.94 -17.22 -18.13
N GLU A 354 6.58 -17.14 -16.96
CA GLU A 354 7.52 -18.14 -16.45
C GLU A 354 6.92 -18.81 -15.20
N PRO A 355 6.35 -20.02 -15.31
CA PRO A 355 5.69 -20.68 -14.20
C PRO A 355 6.69 -21.09 -13.12
N ASN A 356 6.49 -20.60 -11.89
CA ASN A 356 7.26 -21.03 -10.73
C ASN A 356 6.72 -22.38 -10.23
N THR A 357 7.17 -23.46 -10.87
CA THR A 357 6.74 -24.84 -10.61
C THR A 357 6.94 -25.27 -9.15
N ALA A 358 7.97 -24.76 -8.47
CA ALA A 358 8.22 -25.04 -7.06
C ALA A 358 7.15 -24.40 -6.15
N TYR A 359 6.72 -23.17 -6.46
CA TYR A 359 5.65 -22.51 -5.73
C TYR A 359 4.29 -23.18 -5.98
N GLU A 360 3.96 -23.52 -7.23
CA GLU A 360 2.68 -24.19 -7.56
C GLU A 360 2.53 -25.59 -6.95
N ALA A 361 3.64 -26.27 -6.65
CA ALA A 361 3.65 -27.55 -5.95
C ALA A 361 3.62 -27.40 -4.41
N SER A 362 3.76 -26.18 -3.90
CA SER A 362 3.83 -25.93 -2.46
C SER A 362 2.43 -25.87 -1.83
N PRO A 363 2.29 -26.24 -0.53
CA PRO A 363 1.02 -26.10 0.18
C PRO A 363 0.56 -24.63 0.27
N LYS A 364 1.49 -23.67 0.27
CA LYS A 364 1.19 -22.23 0.27
C LYS A 364 0.37 -21.80 -0.93
N PHE A 365 0.58 -22.41 -2.10
CA PHE A 365 -0.23 -22.09 -3.28
C PHE A 365 -1.71 -22.41 -3.07
N VAL A 366 -2.01 -23.51 -2.36
CA VAL A 366 -3.39 -23.88 -2.03
C VAL A 366 -3.97 -22.94 -0.97
N GLU A 367 -3.17 -22.53 0.02
CA GLU A 367 -3.56 -21.53 1.03
C GLU A 367 -3.92 -20.19 0.38
N ASP A 368 -3.07 -19.70 -0.53
CA ASP A 368 -3.26 -18.44 -1.26
C ASP A 368 -4.53 -18.47 -2.13
N LEU A 369 -4.78 -19.59 -2.82
CA LEU A 369 -6.01 -19.78 -3.59
C LEU A 369 -7.26 -19.90 -2.71
N ASN A 370 -7.13 -20.43 -1.49
CA ASN A 370 -8.22 -20.45 -0.53
C ASN A 370 -8.53 -19.05 0.04
N LEU A 371 -7.54 -18.17 0.16
CA LEU A 371 -7.81 -16.77 0.51
C LEU A 371 -8.56 -16.05 -0.62
N LEU A 372 -8.14 -16.27 -1.87
CA LEU A 372 -8.83 -15.75 -3.04
C LEU A 372 -10.29 -16.25 -3.13
N SER A 373 -10.53 -17.54 -2.84
CA SER A 373 -11.89 -18.10 -2.84
C SER A 373 -12.79 -17.46 -1.79
N ARG A 374 -12.26 -17.11 -0.61
CA ARG A 374 -12.99 -16.38 0.42
C ARG A 374 -13.39 -14.98 -0.04
N VAL A 375 -12.53 -14.28 -0.78
CA VAL A 375 -12.84 -12.94 -1.29
C VAL A 375 -13.98 -12.96 -2.31
N LEU A 376 -14.11 -14.01 -3.12
CA LEU A 376 -15.25 -14.15 -4.04
C LEU A 376 -16.61 -14.13 -3.31
N HIS A 377 -16.66 -14.58 -2.05
CA HIS A 377 -17.89 -14.50 -1.26
C HIS A 377 -18.24 -13.06 -0.84
N MET A 378 -17.25 -12.17 -0.74
CA MET A 378 -17.42 -10.75 -0.36
C MET A 378 -18.04 -9.88 -1.46
N PHE A 379 -18.06 -10.36 -2.71
CA PHE A 379 -18.70 -9.64 -3.83
C PHE A 379 -20.22 -9.74 -3.73
N GLN A 380 -20.85 -8.84 -2.97
CA GLN A 380 -22.30 -8.83 -2.79
C GLN A 380 -22.91 -7.86 -3.77
N ALA A 381 -23.44 -8.37 -4.88
CA ALA A 381 -24.05 -7.57 -5.92
C ALA A 381 -25.21 -6.72 -5.38
N ALA A 382 -25.18 -5.41 -5.65
CA ALA A 382 -26.28 -4.50 -5.30
C ALA A 382 -27.51 -4.71 -6.19
N SER A 383 -27.29 -5.09 -7.45
CA SER A 383 -28.33 -5.39 -8.43
C SER A 383 -28.07 -6.71 -9.15
N ILE A 384 -29.11 -7.25 -9.80
CA ILE A 384 -28.96 -8.45 -10.66
C ILE A 384 -27.99 -8.16 -11.82
N GLU A 385 -28.00 -6.95 -12.36
CA GLU A 385 -27.13 -6.55 -13.47
C GLU A 385 -25.67 -6.49 -13.05
N ASP A 386 -25.39 -5.93 -11.86
CA ASP A 386 -24.06 -5.95 -11.26
C ASP A 386 -23.62 -7.39 -10.96
N GLY A 387 -24.51 -8.24 -10.45
CA GLY A 387 -24.23 -9.65 -10.22
C GLY A 387 -23.81 -10.38 -11.49
N PHE A 388 -24.47 -10.06 -12.61
CA PHE A 388 -24.09 -10.55 -13.93
C PHE A 388 -22.74 -10.02 -14.40
N GLY A 389 -22.52 -8.71 -14.28
CA GLY A 389 -21.26 -8.06 -14.65
C GLY A 389 -20.08 -8.63 -13.88
N ILE A 390 -20.24 -8.82 -12.57
CA ILE A 390 -19.28 -9.44 -11.67
C ILE A 390 -18.94 -10.86 -12.14
N LEU A 391 -19.94 -11.71 -12.41
CA LEU A 391 -19.70 -13.08 -12.87
C LEU A 391 -18.96 -13.13 -14.21
N ILE A 392 -19.31 -12.25 -15.16
CA ILE A 392 -18.65 -12.18 -16.47
C ILE A 392 -17.20 -11.72 -16.34
N ALA A 393 -16.95 -10.67 -15.53
CA ALA A 393 -15.62 -10.14 -15.30
C ALA A 393 -14.71 -11.20 -14.65
N ILE A 394 -15.23 -11.89 -13.63
CA ILE A 394 -14.56 -12.99 -12.97
C ILE A 394 -14.26 -14.13 -13.95
N LYS A 395 -15.26 -14.56 -14.72
CA LYS A 395 -15.09 -15.63 -15.70
C LYS A 395 -13.98 -15.32 -16.69
N LYS A 396 -14.00 -14.13 -17.29
CA LYS A 396 -13.00 -13.72 -18.29
C LYS A 396 -11.58 -13.87 -17.75
N LYS A 397 -11.34 -13.42 -16.51
CA LYS A 397 -10.03 -13.52 -15.86
C LYS A 397 -9.63 -14.93 -15.44
N TYR A 398 -10.58 -15.78 -15.07
CA TYR A 398 -10.29 -17.18 -14.78
C TYR A 398 -10.07 -18.03 -16.04
N ASP A 399 -10.73 -17.71 -17.15
CA ASP A 399 -10.48 -18.35 -18.44
C ASP A 399 -9.05 -18.07 -18.95
N GLU A 400 -8.48 -16.92 -18.59
CA GLU A 400 -7.07 -16.57 -18.80
C GLU A 400 -6.11 -17.35 -17.86
N GLY A 401 -6.63 -17.93 -16.78
CA GLY A 401 -5.85 -18.64 -15.75
C GLY A 401 -5.64 -20.13 -16.02
N GLY A 402 -4.58 -20.70 -15.43
CA GLY A 402 -4.23 -22.11 -15.57
C GLY A 402 -5.18 -23.11 -14.92
N MET A 403 -5.11 -24.35 -15.39
CA MET A 403 -5.95 -25.45 -14.91
C MET A 403 -5.85 -25.69 -13.39
N LYS A 404 -4.66 -25.52 -12.80
CA LYS A 404 -4.43 -25.70 -11.35
C LYS A 404 -5.18 -24.65 -10.51
N ARG A 405 -5.24 -23.41 -10.98
CA ARG A 405 -5.91 -22.29 -10.28
C ARG A 405 -7.42 -22.42 -10.37
N GLN A 406 -7.91 -22.72 -11.58
CA GLN A 406 -9.33 -22.93 -11.86
C GLN A 406 -9.96 -23.99 -10.93
N ARG A 407 -9.22 -25.05 -10.57
CA ARG A 407 -9.72 -26.10 -9.67
C ARG A 407 -10.27 -25.57 -8.34
N HIS A 408 -9.62 -24.57 -7.75
CA HIS A 408 -9.97 -24.07 -6.41
C HIS A 408 -10.92 -22.88 -6.45
N THR A 409 -10.93 -22.12 -7.55
CA THR A 409 -11.69 -20.87 -7.66
C THR A 409 -13.04 -21.04 -8.32
N LEU A 410 -13.18 -22.04 -9.19
CA LEU A 410 -14.40 -22.26 -9.96
C LEU A 410 -15.56 -22.83 -9.11
N ILE A 411 -15.25 -23.58 -8.06
CA ILE A 411 -16.26 -24.11 -7.12
C ILE A 411 -17.00 -22.96 -6.41
N PRO A 412 -16.32 -22.03 -5.70
CA PRO A 412 -16.95 -20.84 -5.12
C PRO A 412 -17.73 -20.01 -6.15
N LEU A 413 -17.18 -19.85 -7.35
CA LEU A 413 -17.83 -19.12 -8.43
C LEU A 413 -19.15 -19.77 -8.88
N THR A 414 -19.18 -21.11 -8.93
CA THR A 414 -20.39 -21.87 -9.25
C THR A 414 -21.46 -21.64 -8.18
N PHE A 415 -21.09 -21.71 -6.89
CA PHE A 415 -22.03 -21.39 -5.80
C PHE A 415 -22.52 -19.94 -5.85
N LYS A 416 -21.66 -19.00 -6.25
CA LYS A 416 -22.06 -17.60 -6.43
C LYS A 416 -23.06 -17.44 -7.58
N ALA A 417 -22.84 -18.14 -8.69
CA ALA A 417 -23.76 -18.17 -9.82
C ALA A 417 -25.11 -18.80 -9.44
N LEU A 418 -25.12 -19.90 -8.66
CA LEU A 418 -26.35 -20.50 -8.14
C LEU A 418 -27.12 -19.54 -7.22
N ARG A 419 -26.42 -18.80 -6.35
CA ARG A 419 -27.04 -17.79 -5.51
C ARG A 419 -27.65 -16.64 -6.32
N LEU A 420 -26.99 -16.23 -7.41
CA LEU A 420 -27.56 -15.23 -8.33
C LEU A 420 -28.85 -15.75 -8.98
N ILE A 421 -28.92 -17.03 -9.36
CA ILE A 421 -30.16 -17.65 -9.87
C ILE A 421 -31.28 -17.57 -8.83
N GLN A 422 -30.98 -17.87 -7.56
CA GLN A 422 -31.96 -17.74 -6.47
C GLN A 422 -32.45 -16.30 -6.28
N ASP A 423 -31.56 -15.31 -6.38
CA ASP A 423 -31.93 -13.90 -6.20
C ASP A 423 -32.74 -13.36 -7.39
N ILE A 424 -32.41 -13.78 -8.63
CA ILE A 424 -33.23 -13.50 -9.82
C ILE A 424 -34.64 -14.08 -9.64
N ARG A 425 -34.75 -15.32 -9.13
CA ARG A 425 -36.04 -15.97 -8.89
C ARG A 425 -36.90 -15.19 -7.89
N LYS A 426 -36.33 -14.67 -6.80
CA LYS A 426 -37.10 -13.85 -5.83
C LYS A 426 -37.69 -12.60 -6.47
N GLN A 427 -37.06 -12.07 -7.52
CA GLN A 427 -37.48 -10.87 -8.23
C GLN A 427 -38.23 -11.16 -9.54
N GLN A 428 -38.65 -12.42 -9.75
CA GLN A 428 -39.34 -12.88 -10.97
C GLN A 428 -40.60 -12.06 -11.32
N ALA A 429 -41.30 -11.53 -10.33
CA ALA A 429 -42.51 -10.73 -10.56
C ALA A 429 -42.21 -9.31 -11.10
N SER A 430 -40.99 -8.81 -10.94
CA SER A 430 -40.62 -7.43 -11.28
C SER A 430 -39.81 -7.32 -12.58
N ASP A 431 -39.19 -8.40 -13.05
CA ASP A 431 -38.33 -8.40 -14.24
C ASP A 431 -38.91 -9.33 -15.32
N ALA A 432 -39.36 -8.78 -16.44
CA ALA A 432 -39.91 -9.56 -17.55
C ALA A 432 -38.86 -10.41 -18.30
N GLU A 433 -37.58 -10.07 -18.17
CA GLU A 433 -36.45 -10.73 -18.86
C GLU A 433 -35.70 -11.73 -17.95
N TRP A 434 -36.26 -12.05 -16.78
CA TRP A 434 -35.68 -12.95 -15.79
C TRP A 434 -35.28 -14.30 -16.39
N GLU A 435 -36.09 -14.87 -17.29
CA GLU A 435 -35.85 -16.20 -17.87
C GLU A 435 -34.60 -16.22 -18.75
N LYS A 436 -34.40 -15.20 -19.60
CA LYS A 436 -33.20 -15.10 -20.45
C LYS A 436 -31.94 -14.92 -19.61
N LYS A 437 -32.04 -14.17 -18.51
CA LYS A 437 -30.97 -14.02 -17.53
C LYS A 437 -30.65 -15.36 -16.88
N VAL A 438 -31.62 -16.07 -16.28
CA VAL A 438 -31.36 -17.39 -15.67
C VAL A 438 -30.73 -18.35 -16.69
N ARG A 439 -31.26 -18.47 -17.92
CA ARG A 439 -30.67 -19.34 -18.95
C ARG A 439 -29.20 -19.03 -19.26
N ARG A 440 -28.77 -17.76 -19.21
CA ARG A 440 -27.35 -17.40 -19.39
C ARG A 440 -26.48 -17.83 -18.21
N VAL A 441 -26.93 -17.63 -16.97
CA VAL A 441 -26.19 -18.09 -15.77
C VAL A 441 -26.13 -19.60 -15.74
N THR A 442 -27.22 -20.29 -16.08
CA THR A 442 -27.31 -21.74 -16.10
C THR A 442 -26.35 -22.35 -17.13
N LYS A 443 -26.23 -21.76 -18.32
CA LYS A 443 -25.21 -22.16 -19.31
C LYS A 443 -23.78 -21.99 -18.78
N PHE A 444 -23.54 -20.96 -17.97
CA PHE A 444 -22.24 -20.76 -17.32
C PHE A 444 -21.96 -21.85 -16.27
N VAL A 445 -22.95 -22.16 -15.44
CA VAL A 445 -22.89 -23.24 -14.43
C VAL A 445 -22.70 -24.61 -15.08
N HIS A 446 -23.17 -24.83 -16.31
CA HIS A 446 -22.99 -26.09 -17.03
C HIS A 446 -21.54 -26.37 -17.45
N ASP A 447 -20.78 -25.35 -17.84
CA ASP A 447 -19.38 -25.53 -18.26
C ASP A 447 -18.42 -25.66 -17.07
N ALA A 448 -18.79 -25.11 -15.91
CA ALA A 448 -17.90 -25.00 -14.76
C ALA A 448 -17.53 -26.37 -14.14
N PRO A 449 -18.45 -27.23 -13.66
CA PRO A 449 -18.10 -28.49 -13.00
C PRO A 449 -17.32 -29.43 -13.92
N ARG A 450 -17.61 -29.44 -15.24
CA ARG A 450 -16.85 -30.21 -16.23
C ARG A 450 -15.38 -29.80 -16.25
N ARG A 451 -15.08 -28.50 -16.22
CA ARG A 451 -13.70 -28.00 -16.18
C ARG A 451 -12.99 -28.37 -14.88
N VAL A 452 -13.68 -28.34 -13.74
CA VAL A 452 -13.11 -28.80 -12.45
C VAL A 452 -12.70 -30.29 -12.54
N LEU A 453 -13.54 -31.09 -13.17
CA LEU A 453 -13.35 -32.54 -13.33
C LEU A 453 -12.17 -32.86 -14.27
N ILE A 454 -12.13 -32.23 -15.45
CA ILE A 454 -11.02 -32.38 -16.43
C ILE A 454 -9.68 -31.98 -15.81
N ASN A 455 -9.66 -30.89 -15.06
CA ASN A 455 -8.42 -30.35 -14.47
C ASN A 455 -7.85 -31.22 -13.32
N SER A 456 -8.55 -32.29 -12.92
CA SER A 456 -8.20 -33.12 -11.77
C SER A 456 -7.71 -34.54 -12.13
N HIS A 457 -7.59 -34.85 -13.42
CA HIS A 457 -7.28 -36.20 -13.93
C HIS A 457 -5.94 -36.81 -13.46
N ASN A 458 -5.04 -36.04 -12.85
CA ASN A 458 -3.69 -36.50 -12.49
C ASN A 458 -3.49 -36.89 -11.02
N HIS A 459 -4.47 -36.70 -10.13
CA HIS A 459 -4.35 -37.15 -8.73
C HIS A 459 -5.66 -37.70 -8.18
N SER A 460 -5.55 -38.90 -7.61
CA SER A 460 -6.51 -39.67 -6.82
C SER A 460 -7.01 -38.92 -5.59
N GLN A 461 -7.81 -37.87 -5.78
CA GLN A 461 -8.46 -37.14 -4.70
C GLN A 461 -9.98 -37.32 -4.76
N ARG A 462 -10.41 -38.33 -4.02
CA ARG A 462 -11.76 -38.67 -3.53
C ARG A 462 -12.80 -37.53 -3.49
N SER A 463 -12.39 -36.32 -3.16
CA SER A 463 -13.29 -35.18 -2.94
C SER A 463 -13.77 -34.49 -4.22
N VAL A 464 -13.02 -34.52 -5.33
CA VAL A 464 -13.32 -33.63 -6.47
C VAL A 464 -14.45 -34.16 -7.35
N GLN A 465 -14.46 -35.46 -7.61
CA GLN A 465 -15.50 -36.10 -8.44
C GLN A 465 -16.87 -35.97 -7.77
N LEU A 466 -16.94 -36.27 -6.46
CA LEU A 466 -18.12 -36.04 -5.63
C LEU A 466 -18.52 -34.56 -5.57
N THR A 467 -17.56 -33.63 -5.51
CA THR A 467 -17.87 -32.19 -5.52
C THR A 467 -18.46 -31.75 -6.87
N SER A 468 -17.92 -32.24 -8.00
CA SER A 468 -18.45 -31.95 -9.33
C SER A 468 -19.86 -32.48 -9.52
N LEU A 469 -20.09 -33.75 -9.14
CA LEU A 469 -21.42 -34.36 -9.13
C LEU A 469 -22.39 -33.58 -8.23
N GLY A 470 -21.96 -33.21 -7.02
CA GLY A 470 -22.74 -32.38 -6.11
C GLY A 470 -23.10 -31.01 -6.68
N LEU A 471 -22.20 -30.37 -7.43
CA LEU A 471 -22.46 -29.09 -8.11
C LEU A 471 -23.51 -29.24 -9.22
N TYR A 472 -23.42 -30.28 -10.05
CA TYR A 472 -24.43 -30.55 -11.08
C TYR A 472 -25.80 -30.83 -10.47
N VAL A 473 -25.83 -31.65 -9.43
CA VAL A 473 -27.04 -31.99 -8.70
C VAL A 473 -27.67 -30.74 -8.07
N GLN A 474 -26.89 -29.87 -7.43
CA GLN A 474 -27.40 -28.61 -6.88
C GLN A 474 -27.91 -27.68 -7.98
N ALA A 475 -27.20 -27.60 -9.13
CA ALA A 475 -27.64 -26.83 -10.28
C ALA A 475 -28.96 -27.34 -10.87
N ALA A 476 -29.17 -28.67 -10.89
CA ALA A 476 -30.42 -29.28 -11.32
C ALA A 476 -31.59 -28.88 -10.42
N ILE A 477 -31.40 -28.92 -9.09
CA ILE A 477 -32.42 -28.50 -8.12
C ILE A 477 -32.80 -27.03 -8.31
N GLU A 478 -31.82 -26.14 -8.49
CA GLU A 478 -32.08 -24.71 -8.72
C GLU A 478 -32.76 -24.46 -10.07
N ALA A 479 -32.41 -25.21 -11.11
CA ALA A 479 -33.03 -25.13 -12.43
C ALA A 479 -34.48 -25.61 -12.43
N ASP A 480 -34.78 -26.74 -11.76
CA ASP A 480 -36.15 -27.25 -11.55
C ASP A 480 -37.00 -26.23 -10.80
N GLN A 481 -36.45 -25.63 -9.75
CA GLN A 481 -37.11 -24.57 -8.99
C GLN A 481 -37.41 -23.31 -9.82
N CYS A 482 -36.68 -23.08 -10.91
CA CYS A 482 -36.92 -22.01 -11.88
C CYS A 482 -37.83 -22.43 -13.05
N LYS A 483 -38.37 -23.67 -13.04
CA LYS A 483 -39.17 -24.28 -14.11
C LYS A 483 -38.43 -24.42 -15.45
N LEU A 484 -37.11 -24.55 -15.40
CA LEU A 484 -36.25 -24.77 -16.57
C LEU A 484 -35.94 -26.27 -16.72
N ASN A 485 -36.96 -27.06 -17.07
CA ASN A 485 -36.89 -28.53 -17.08
C ASN A 485 -35.82 -29.06 -18.03
N GLU A 486 -35.63 -28.44 -19.20
CA GLU A 486 -34.58 -28.81 -20.16
C GLU A 486 -33.19 -28.78 -19.52
N PHE A 487 -32.84 -27.69 -18.82
CA PHE A 487 -31.55 -27.54 -18.17
C PHE A 487 -31.41 -28.47 -16.96
N ALA A 488 -32.48 -28.67 -16.19
CA ALA A 488 -32.47 -29.58 -15.06
C ALA A 488 -32.21 -31.03 -15.52
N TYR A 489 -32.84 -31.45 -16.61
CA TYR A 489 -32.62 -32.77 -17.21
C TYR A 489 -31.18 -32.93 -17.71
N ASP A 490 -30.65 -31.92 -18.40
CA ASP A 490 -29.28 -31.92 -18.90
C ASP A 490 -28.26 -32.03 -17.75
N PHE A 491 -28.43 -31.27 -16.66
CA PHE A 491 -27.56 -31.36 -15.49
C PHE A 491 -27.59 -32.73 -14.83
N MET A 492 -28.77 -33.35 -14.69
CA MET A 492 -28.90 -34.70 -14.16
C MET A 492 -28.23 -35.73 -15.07
N THR A 493 -28.36 -35.56 -16.39
CA THR A 493 -27.68 -36.41 -17.37
C THR A 493 -26.16 -36.30 -17.25
N GLN A 494 -25.62 -35.07 -17.11
CA GLN A 494 -24.19 -34.86 -16.85
C GLN A 494 -23.76 -35.46 -15.51
N ALA A 495 -24.57 -35.35 -14.45
CA ALA A 495 -24.28 -35.99 -13.17
C ALA A 495 -24.19 -37.52 -13.30
N TYR A 496 -25.05 -38.15 -14.10
CA TYR A 496 -24.95 -39.57 -14.40
C TYR A 496 -23.69 -39.91 -15.20
N THR A 497 -23.30 -39.09 -16.16
CA THR A 497 -22.04 -39.29 -16.91
C THR A 497 -20.83 -39.26 -15.98
N VAL A 498 -20.76 -38.29 -15.06
CA VAL A 498 -19.68 -38.24 -14.04
C VAL A 498 -19.69 -39.49 -13.15
N TYR A 499 -20.89 -39.97 -12.76
CA TYR A 499 -21.02 -41.20 -11.98
C TYR A 499 -20.53 -42.44 -12.75
N GLU A 500 -20.85 -42.54 -14.04
CA GLU A 500 -20.51 -43.69 -14.89
C GLU A 500 -19.02 -43.72 -15.26
N ASP A 501 -18.45 -42.57 -15.63
CA ASP A 501 -17.11 -42.48 -16.22
C ASP A 501 -16.01 -42.27 -15.18
N ASP A 502 -16.26 -41.49 -14.12
CA ASP A 502 -15.21 -41.01 -13.21
C ASP A 502 -15.25 -41.65 -11.80
N ILE A 503 -16.39 -42.17 -11.34
CA ILE A 503 -16.56 -42.67 -9.96
C ILE A 503 -16.45 -44.21 -9.90
N ALA A 504 -15.26 -44.71 -9.55
CA ALA A 504 -14.99 -46.14 -9.46
C ALA A 504 -15.08 -46.72 -8.03
N GLU A 505 -14.91 -45.93 -6.97
CA GLU A 505 -14.86 -46.44 -5.59
C GLU A 505 -16.25 -46.77 -5.04
N SER A 506 -16.47 -48.00 -4.56
CA SER A 506 -17.77 -48.48 -4.07
C SER A 506 -18.44 -47.60 -3.00
N ARG A 507 -17.66 -46.95 -2.13
CA ARG A 507 -18.21 -46.04 -1.10
C ARG A 507 -18.69 -44.71 -1.70
N GLU A 508 -17.96 -44.18 -2.68
CA GLU A 508 -18.32 -42.95 -3.38
C GLU A 508 -19.51 -43.16 -4.29
N GLN A 509 -19.62 -44.34 -4.91
CA GLN A 509 -20.79 -44.71 -5.70
C GLN A 509 -22.06 -44.67 -4.84
N PHE A 510 -21.99 -45.21 -3.62
CA PHE A 510 -23.11 -45.14 -2.68
C PHE A 510 -23.45 -43.70 -2.29
N ASP A 511 -22.45 -42.88 -1.92
CA ASP A 511 -22.67 -41.48 -1.53
C ASP A 511 -23.23 -40.65 -2.71
N SER A 512 -22.77 -40.90 -3.94
CA SER A 512 -23.24 -40.24 -5.17
C SER A 512 -24.69 -40.58 -5.48
N ILE A 513 -25.06 -41.86 -5.41
CA ILE A 513 -26.45 -42.30 -5.61
C ILE A 513 -27.35 -41.67 -4.55
N ARG A 514 -26.91 -41.61 -3.29
CA ARG A 514 -27.68 -40.97 -2.22
C ARG A 514 -27.93 -39.48 -2.50
N LEU A 515 -26.94 -38.77 -3.04
CA LEU A 515 -27.09 -37.38 -3.45
C LEU A 515 -28.06 -37.23 -4.63
N ILE A 516 -27.95 -38.09 -5.64
CA ILE A 516 -28.86 -38.10 -6.81
C ILE A 516 -30.31 -38.38 -6.39
N ILE A 517 -30.54 -39.38 -5.53
CA ILE A 517 -31.88 -39.71 -5.01
C ILE A 517 -32.44 -38.53 -4.21
N GLY A 518 -31.64 -37.94 -3.32
CA GLY A 518 -32.07 -36.78 -2.53
C GLY A 518 -32.43 -35.58 -3.40
N ALA A 519 -31.74 -35.40 -4.53
CA ALA A 519 -32.05 -34.35 -5.49
C ALA A 519 -33.32 -34.63 -6.29
N LEU A 520 -33.50 -35.86 -6.79
CA LEU A 520 -34.73 -36.27 -7.46
C LEU A 520 -35.95 -36.08 -6.56
N GLN A 521 -35.82 -36.39 -5.27
CA GLN A 521 -36.87 -36.14 -4.28
C GLN A 521 -37.16 -34.64 -4.07
N ALA A 522 -36.15 -33.78 -4.19
CA ALA A 522 -36.29 -32.34 -4.05
C ALA A 522 -36.91 -31.66 -5.29
N MET A 523 -36.73 -32.27 -6.47
CA MET A 523 -37.27 -31.77 -7.74
C MET A 523 -38.75 -32.13 -7.88
N LYS A 524 -39.59 -31.15 -8.24
CA LYS A 524 -41.06 -31.32 -8.25
C LYS A 524 -41.73 -30.82 -9.52
N ASN A 525 -41.00 -30.16 -10.42
CA ASN A 525 -41.59 -29.48 -11.58
C ASN A 525 -41.33 -30.23 -12.90
N PHE A 526 -40.73 -31.42 -12.86
CA PHE A 526 -40.56 -32.28 -14.03
C PHE A 526 -41.88 -32.82 -14.55
N ASP A 527 -41.88 -33.10 -15.85
CA ASP A 527 -42.87 -33.93 -16.53
C ASP A 527 -42.70 -35.40 -16.14
N ASP A 528 -43.82 -36.14 -16.09
CA ASP A 528 -43.86 -37.53 -15.62
C ASP A 528 -42.93 -38.44 -16.45
N GLU A 529 -42.83 -38.22 -17.77
CA GLU A 529 -41.99 -39.04 -18.67
C GLU A 529 -40.48 -38.84 -18.42
N SER A 530 -40.03 -37.58 -18.32
CA SER A 530 -38.63 -37.27 -18.03
C SER A 530 -38.26 -37.74 -16.62
N TYR A 531 -39.15 -37.57 -15.65
CA TYR A 531 -38.93 -38.03 -14.28
C TYR A 531 -38.83 -39.56 -14.21
N ASP A 532 -39.75 -40.30 -14.86
CA ASP A 532 -39.72 -41.77 -14.92
C ASP A 532 -38.42 -42.30 -15.53
N THR A 533 -37.91 -41.62 -16.55
CA THR A 533 -36.63 -41.96 -17.19
C THR A 533 -35.46 -41.80 -16.21
N LEU A 534 -35.41 -40.68 -15.48
CA LEU A 534 -34.34 -40.40 -14.53
C LEU A 534 -34.37 -41.38 -13.35
N ILE A 535 -35.53 -41.64 -12.73
CA ILE A 535 -35.64 -42.57 -11.60
C ILE A 535 -35.33 -44.01 -12.01
N THR A 536 -35.75 -44.43 -13.22
CA THR A 536 -35.45 -45.77 -13.72
C THR A 536 -33.96 -45.94 -13.89
N LYS A 537 -33.27 -44.91 -14.41
CA LYS A 537 -31.81 -44.89 -14.52
C LYS A 537 -31.15 -44.93 -13.13
N THR A 538 -31.60 -44.14 -12.15
CA THR A 538 -31.08 -44.20 -10.77
C THR A 538 -31.26 -45.57 -10.15
N ALA A 539 -32.43 -46.20 -10.33
CA ALA A 539 -32.73 -47.53 -9.80
C ALA A 539 -31.84 -48.60 -10.44
N GLN A 540 -31.58 -48.50 -11.73
CA GLN A 540 -30.63 -49.37 -12.42
C GLN A 540 -29.22 -49.23 -11.84
N HIS A 541 -28.72 -48.01 -11.63
CA HIS A 541 -27.41 -47.80 -11.01
C HIS A 541 -27.36 -48.30 -9.56
N SER A 542 -28.44 -48.11 -8.79
CA SER A 542 -28.57 -48.60 -7.42
C SER A 542 -28.51 -50.13 -7.37
N SER A 543 -29.16 -50.82 -8.31
CA SER A 543 -29.11 -52.29 -8.42
C SER A 543 -27.71 -52.83 -8.75
N ARG A 544 -26.83 -52.00 -9.33
CA ARG A 544 -25.47 -52.33 -9.74
C ARG A 544 -24.41 -52.01 -8.68
N LEU A 545 -24.79 -51.47 -7.52
CA LEU A 545 -23.86 -51.23 -6.41
C LEU A 545 -23.21 -52.56 -5.95
N LEU A 546 -21.97 -52.52 -5.48
CA LEU A 546 -21.25 -53.76 -5.15
C LEU A 546 -21.77 -54.47 -3.89
N LYS A 547 -22.28 -53.71 -2.91
CA LYS A 547 -22.66 -54.19 -1.58
C LYS A 547 -24.17 -54.31 -1.45
N LYS A 548 -24.68 -55.51 -1.14
CA LYS A 548 -26.11 -55.77 -0.91
C LYS A 548 -26.75 -54.86 0.17
N PRO A 549 -26.11 -54.59 1.32
CA PRO A 549 -26.68 -53.68 2.31
C PRO A 549 -26.90 -52.25 1.78
N ASP A 550 -26.03 -51.81 0.87
CA ASP A 550 -26.09 -50.48 0.26
C ASP A 550 -27.12 -50.44 -0.88
N GLN A 551 -27.36 -51.56 -1.57
CA GLN A 551 -28.46 -51.71 -2.54
C GLN A 551 -29.85 -51.70 -1.89
N CYS A 552 -29.96 -52.28 -0.69
CA CYS A 552 -31.24 -52.41 0.03
C CYS A 552 -31.64 -51.14 0.78
N ARG A 553 -30.69 -50.25 1.07
CA ARG A 553 -30.92 -48.95 1.71
C ARG A 553 -31.31 -47.92 0.67
#